data_AF-A0A2X3G6V1-F1
#
_entry.id   AF-A0A2X3G6V1-F1
#
_cell.length_a   1.000
_cell.length_b   1.000
_cell.length_c   1.000
_cell.angle_alpha   90.00
_cell.angle_beta   90.00
_cell.angle_gamma   90.00
#
_symmetry.space_group_name_H-M   'P 1'
#
loop_
_entity.id
_entity.type
_entity.pdbx_description
1 polymer ?
#
loop_
_entity_poly.entity_id
_entity_poly.type
_entity_poly.pdbx_seq_one_letter_code
_entity_poly.pdbx_strand_id
1 'polypeptide(L)'
;MPPRLDSVSSRLTLDNGLVTLNRLQGQSDVMAMTGEGQLDLQKENCDMRFNVRVLGGWKGEGKLIDRLKQTAIPLRIYGEWQSLSYSLQVDQILRKQLQDEAKQRLNDWVERNKGSKDGNDAKKLLDKL
;
A
#
# COMPACT_ATOMS: atom_id res chain seq x y z
N MET A 1 -9.05 6.53 10.67
CA MET A 1 -9.98 5.52 10.10
C MET A 1 -9.25 4.84 8.95
N PRO A 2 -9.21 3.50 8.87
CA PRO A 2 -8.60 2.83 7.73
C PRO A 2 -9.32 3.21 6.43
N PRO A 3 -8.63 3.25 5.28
CA PRO A 3 -9.27 3.52 4.00
C PRO A 3 -10.37 2.48 3.74
N ARG A 4 -11.57 2.95 3.40
CA ARG A 4 -12.72 2.12 3.02
C ARG A 4 -12.97 2.27 1.52
N LEU A 5 -13.56 1.24 0.93
CA LEU A 5 -14.08 1.25 -0.43
C LEU A 5 -15.60 1.35 -0.33
N ASP A 6 -16.18 2.24 -1.12
CA ASP A 6 -17.64 2.46 -1.14
C ASP A 6 -18.31 1.48 -2.10
N SER A 7 -17.57 1.02 -3.11
CA SER A 7 -18.02 -0.02 -4.02
C SER A 7 -16.88 -0.95 -4.41
N VAL A 8 -17.23 -2.22 -4.64
CA VAL A 8 -16.35 -3.25 -5.20
C VAL A 8 -17.15 -4.10 -6.18
N SER A 9 -16.56 -4.38 -7.35
CA SER A 9 -17.13 -5.26 -8.37
C SER A 9 -16.05 -6.15 -8.97
N SER A 10 -16.43 -7.32 -9.48
CA SER A 10 -15.52 -8.25 -10.18
C SER A 10 -16.32 -9.20 -11.05
N ARG A 11 -15.67 -9.82 -12.05
CA ARG A 11 -16.17 -11.06 -12.64
C ARG A 11 -15.55 -12.23 -11.92
N LEU A 12 -16.40 -13.15 -11.48
CA LEU A 12 -15.99 -14.35 -10.77
C LEU A 12 -16.29 -15.58 -11.63
N THR A 13 -15.33 -16.49 -11.71
CA THR A 13 -15.55 -17.88 -12.15
C THR A 13 -15.19 -18.80 -10.98
N LEU A 14 -16.04 -19.77 -10.68
CA LEU A 14 -15.77 -20.82 -9.71
C LEU A 14 -15.72 -22.15 -10.46
N ASP A 15 -14.58 -22.83 -10.37
CA ASP A 15 -14.41 -24.16 -10.93
C ASP A 15 -13.68 -25.04 -9.91
N ASN A 16 -14.35 -26.11 -9.47
CA ASN A 16 -13.81 -27.09 -8.55
C ASN A 16 -13.09 -26.49 -7.32
N GLY A 17 -13.67 -25.46 -6.69
CA GLY A 17 -13.09 -24.79 -5.52
C GLY A 17 -12.00 -23.75 -5.83
N LEU A 18 -11.59 -23.59 -7.08
CA LEU A 18 -10.75 -22.48 -7.53
C LEU A 18 -11.63 -21.31 -7.98
N VAL A 19 -11.56 -20.22 -7.24
CA VAL A 19 -12.20 -18.95 -7.58
C VAL A 19 -11.21 -18.10 -8.38
N THR A 20 -11.58 -17.74 -9.59
CA THR A 20 -10.83 -16.76 -10.39
C THR A 20 -11.58 -15.43 -10.40
N LEU A 21 -10.91 -14.36 -9.95
CA LEU A 21 -11.41 -12.99 -9.97
C LEU A 21 -10.74 -12.23 -11.11
N ASN A 22 -11.56 -11.74 -12.05
CA ASN A 22 -11.12 -10.98 -13.20
C ASN A 22 -11.76 -9.59 -13.21
N ARG A 23 -10.97 -8.56 -13.54
CA ARG A 23 -11.44 -7.16 -13.59
C ARG A 23 -12.05 -6.69 -12.26
N LEU A 24 -11.44 -7.08 -11.14
CA LEU A 24 -11.80 -6.51 -9.85
C LEU A 24 -11.59 -4.99 -9.93
N GLN A 25 -12.58 -4.24 -9.51
CA GLN A 25 -12.56 -2.79 -9.43
C GLN A 25 -13.15 -2.38 -8.09
N GLY A 26 -12.48 -1.45 -7.41
CA GLY A 26 -12.97 -0.85 -6.17
C GLY A 26 -12.73 0.64 -6.19
N GLN A 27 -13.68 1.40 -5.65
CA GLN A 27 -13.57 2.86 -5.58
C GLN A 27 -14.17 3.40 -4.28
N SER A 28 -13.55 4.46 -3.78
CA SER A 28 -14.09 5.41 -2.82
C SER A 28 -13.65 6.84 -3.15
N ASP A 29 -14.14 7.80 -2.38
CA ASP A 29 -13.74 9.21 -2.47
C ASP A 29 -12.22 9.43 -2.35
N VAL A 30 -11.50 8.52 -1.69
CA VAL A 30 -10.08 8.67 -1.37
C VAL A 30 -9.19 7.63 -2.04
N MET A 31 -9.75 6.64 -2.73
CA MET A 31 -9.00 5.53 -3.29
C MET A 31 -9.68 4.92 -4.52
N ALA A 32 -8.88 4.51 -5.50
CA ALA A 32 -9.30 3.62 -6.57
C ALA A 32 -8.38 2.41 -6.61
N MET A 33 -8.94 1.26 -6.98
CA MET A 33 -8.25 -0.01 -7.03
C MET A 33 -8.73 -0.80 -8.23
N THR A 34 -7.81 -1.46 -8.91
CA THR A 34 -8.13 -2.57 -9.81
C THR A 34 -7.39 -3.82 -9.37
N GLY A 35 -7.86 -5.00 -9.75
CA GLY A 35 -7.13 -6.22 -9.47
C GLY A 35 -7.62 -7.44 -10.22
N GLU A 36 -6.91 -8.52 -9.99
CA GLU A 36 -7.18 -9.85 -10.52
C GLU A 36 -6.45 -10.89 -9.67
N GLY A 37 -6.88 -12.14 -9.75
CA GLY A 37 -6.19 -13.21 -9.06
C GLY A 37 -7.06 -14.43 -8.84
N GLN A 38 -6.55 -15.32 -8.01
CA GLN A 38 -7.16 -16.60 -7.71
C GLN A 38 -7.22 -16.84 -6.21
N LEU A 39 -8.27 -17.54 -5.78
CA LEU A 39 -8.39 -18.11 -4.44
C LEU A 39 -8.66 -19.61 -4.58
N ASP A 40 -7.82 -20.43 -3.97
CA ASP A 40 -8.07 -21.86 -3.83
C ASP A 40 -8.80 -22.07 -2.50
N LEU A 41 -10.10 -22.34 -2.56
CA LEU A 41 -10.94 -22.51 -1.37
C LEU A 41 -10.65 -23.82 -0.63
N GLN A 42 -10.10 -24.82 -1.33
CA GLN A 42 -9.78 -26.11 -0.72
C GLN A 42 -8.44 -26.08 -0.01
N LYS A 43 -7.45 -25.38 -0.59
CA LYS A 43 -6.13 -25.18 0.01
C LYS A 43 -6.04 -23.95 0.89
N GLU A 44 -7.14 -23.19 1.02
CA GLU A 44 -7.22 -21.96 1.80
C GLU A 44 -6.07 -21.00 1.48
N ASN A 45 -5.83 -20.76 0.19
CA ASN A 45 -4.77 -19.87 -0.26
C ASN A 45 -5.26 -18.89 -1.32
N CYS A 46 -4.45 -17.86 -1.58
CA CYS A 46 -4.73 -16.94 -2.66
C CYS A 46 -3.45 -16.44 -3.34
N ASP A 47 -3.63 -15.89 -4.53
CA ASP A 47 -2.66 -15.06 -5.22
C ASP A 47 -3.41 -13.96 -5.95
N MET A 48 -3.33 -12.75 -5.42
CA MET A 48 -4.09 -11.58 -5.84
C MET A 48 -3.12 -10.45 -6.17
N ARG A 49 -3.37 -9.79 -7.30
CA ARG A 49 -2.64 -8.61 -7.75
C ARG A 49 -3.58 -7.44 -7.81
N PHE A 50 -3.13 -6.32 -7.26
CA PHE A 50 -3.88 -5.08 -7.18
C PHE A 50 -3.03 -3.94 -7.72
N ASN A 51 -3.67 -2.99 -8.37
CA ASN A 51 -3.12 -1.68 -8.63
C ASN A 51 -3.94 -0.69 -7.82
N VAL A 52 -3.31 -0.06 -6.82
CA VAL A 52 -3.98 0.85 -5.89
C VAL A 52 -3.55 2.28 -6.17
N ARG A 53 -4.50 3.19 -6.26
CA ARG A 53 -4.28 4.62 -6.45
C ARG A 53 -4.98 5.40 -5.35
N VAL A 54 -4.25 6.29 -4.70
CA VAL A 54 -4.81 7.15 -3.65
C VAL A 54 -5.38 8.40 -4.31
N LEU A 55 -6.68 8.65 -4.20
CA LEU A 55 -7.34 9.81 -4.80
C LEU A 55 -7.38 11.02 -3.85
N GLY A 56 -7.41 10.78 -2.53
CA GLY A 56 -7.58 11.83 -1.52
C GLY A 56 -7.32 11.34 -0.09
N GLY A 57 -7.67 12.15 0.91
CA GLY A 57 -7.67 11.74 2.34
C GLY A 57 -6.31 11.68 3.03
N TRP A 58 -5.20 11.84 2.31
CA TRP A 58 -3.87 11.95 2.91
C TRP A 58 -3.66 13.38 3.43
N LYS A 59 -3.76 13.58 4.75
CA LYS A 59 -3.44 14.86 5.41
C LYS A 59 -1.92 15.07 5.44
N GLY A 60 -1.39 15.59 4.34
CA GLY A 60 -0.02 16.06 4.22
C GLY A 60 0.12 16.81 2.91
N GLU A 61 0.52 18.07 2.96
CA GLU A 61 0.89 18.80 1.75
C GLU A 61 2.26 18.29 1.27
N GLY A 62 2.38 17.97 -0.01
CA GLY A 62 3.66 17.59 -0.61
C GLY A 62 3.52 17.01 -2.00
N LYS A 63 4.46 17.41 -2.88
CA LYS A 63 4.61 16.95 -4.28
C LYS A 63 4.62 15.42 -4.43
N LEU A 64 4.97 14.68 -3.37
CA LEU A 64 4.84 13.23 -3.28
C LEU A 64 3.41 12.73 -3.42
N ILE A 65 2.49 13.31 -2.64
CA ILE A 65 1.11 12.86 -2.58
C ILE A 65 0.44 13.15 -3.93
N ASP A 66 0.79 14.26 -4.56
CA ASP A 66 0.33 14.56 -5.92
C ASP A 66 0.88 13.59 -6.97
N ARG A 67 2.06 13.00 -6.77
CA ARG A 67 2.59 11.92 -7.63
C ARG A 67 2.01 10.55 -7.31
N LEU A 68 1.80 10.20 -6.04
CA LEU A 68 1.12 8.94 -5.64
C LEU A 68 -0.35 8.95 -6.05
N LYS A 69 -0.96 10.13 -6.22
CA LYS A 69 -2.26 10.29 -6.87
C LYS A 69 -2.24 9.97 -8.36
N GLN A 70 -1.09 10.08 -9.02
CA GLN A 70 -0.92 9.90 -10.46
C GLN A 70 -0.44 8.50 -10.84
N THR A 71 0.33 7.83 -9.96
CA THR A 71 0.89 6.50 -10.24
C THR A 71 0.18 5.42 -9.44
N ALA A 72 -0.38 4.42 -10.14
CA ALA A 72 -0.93 3.25 -9.47
C ALA A 72 0.20 2.41 -8.87
N ILE A 73 0.04 2.00 -7.61
CA ILE A 73 1.04 1.21 -6.88
C ILE A 73 0.65 -0.27 -6.98
N PRO A 74 1.47 -1.11 -7.63
CA PRO A 74 1.20 -2.54 -7.75
C PRO A 74 1.51 -3.26 -6.43
N LEU A 75 0.52 -3.99 -5.94
CA LEU A 75 0.55 -4.80 -4.72
C LEU A 75 0.17 -6.24 -5.07
N ARG A 76 0.94 -7.21 -4.58
CA ARG A 76 0.58 -8.63 -4.65
C ARG A 76 0.41 -9.19 -3.25
N ILE A 77 -0.70 -9.89 -3.04
CA ILE A 77 -1.05 -10.62 -1.81
C ILE A 77 -1.10 -12.09 -2.17
N TYR A 78 -0.37 -12.94 -1.47
CA TYR A 78 -0.32 -14.36 -1.82
C TYR A 78 -0.01 -15.25 -0.62
N GLY A 79 -0.30 -16.55 -0.75
CA GLY A 79 -0.03 -17.56 0.27
C GLY A 79 -1.30 -18.07 0.94
N GLU A 80 -1.14 -18.81 2.02
CA GLU A 80 -2.25 -19.36 2.81
C GLU A 80 -2.96 -18.23 3.56
N TRP A 81 -4.26 -18.35 3.79
CA TRP A 81 -5.06 -17.32 4.45
C TRP A 81 -4.58 -17.02 5.88
N GLN A 82 -3.99 -18.01 6.56
CA GLN A 82 -3.41 -17.85 7.89
C GLN A 82 -2.01 -17.19 7.88
N SER A 83 -1.33 -17.17 6.72
CA SER A 83 0.07 -16.75 6.59
C SER A 83 0.33 -15.89 5.35
N LEU A 84 -0.61 -15.00 5.01
CA LEU A 84 -0.54 -14.17 3.82
C LEU A 84 0.74 -13.32 3.78
N SER A 85 1.42 -13.41 2.64
CA SER A 85 2.58 -12.61 2.28
C SER A 85 2.17 -11.48 1.34
N TYR A 86 2.86 -10.35 1.46
CA TYR A 86 2.59 -9.13 0.70
C TYR A 86 3.88 -8.65 0.04
N SER A 87 3.81 -8.29 -1.24
CA SER A 87 4.91 -7.67 -1.95
C SER A 87 4.45 -6.42 -2.68
N LEU A 88 5.18 -5.33 -2.47
CA LEU A 88 5.00 -4.09 -3.20
C LEU A 88 6.00 -4.08 -4.36
N GLN A 89 5.49 -4.08 -5.59
CA GLN A 89 6.34 -4.03 -6.77
C GLN A 89 6.71 -2.58 -7.07
N VAL A 90 7.56 -2.01 -6.21
CA VAL A 90 8.08 -0.66 -6.45
C VAL A 90 9.24 -0.74 -7.44
N ASP A 91 9.06 -0.14 -8.61
CA ASP A 91 10.17 0.11 -9.53
C ASP A 91 11.30 0.84 -8.80
N GLN A 92 12.55 0.63 -9.21
CA GLN A 92 13.72 1.23 -8.56
C GLN A 92 13.62 2.76 -8.45
N ILE A 93 12.96 3.40 -9.42
CA ILE A 93 12.71 4.84 -9.45
C ILE A 93 11.73 5.24 -8.34
N LEU A 94 10.61 4.51 -8.20
CA LEU A 94 9.61 4.76 -7.17
C LEU A 94 10.17 4.47 -5.76
N ARG A 95 11.01 3.43 -5.63
CA ARG A 95 11.69 3.09 -4.38
C ARG A 95 12.62 4.20 -3.88
N LYS A 96 13.46 4.76 -4.77
CA LYS A 96 14.35 5.87 -4.41
C LYS A 96 13.55 7.08 -3.94
N GLN A 97 12.49 7.43 -4.67
CA GLN A 97 11.63 8.56 -4.32
C GLN A 97 10.96 8.39 -2.95
N LEU A 98 10.36 7.21 -2.69
CA LEU A 98 9.78 6.90 -1.39
C LEU A 98 10.80 6.95 -0.24
N GLN A 99 12.04 6.49 -0.48
CA GLN A 99 13.12 6.58 0.50
C GLN A 99 13.52 8.03 0.78
N ASP A 100 13.66 8.85 -0.25
CA ASP A 100 14.08 10.24 -0.12
C ASP A 100 13.04 11.07 0.66
N GLU A 101 11.76 10.82 0.44
CA GLU A 101 10.70 11.54 1.17
C GLU A 101 10.42 10.96 2.55
N ALA A 102 10.59 9.65 2.76
CA ALA A 102 10.59 9.09 4.11
C ALA A 102 11.70 9.71 4.96
N LYS A 103 12.90 9.88 4.39
CA LYS A 103 14.01 10.61 5.03
C LYS A 103 13.65 12.07 5.29
N GLN A 104 13.06 12.76 4.32
CA GLN A 104 12.66 14.16 4.47
C GLN A 104 11.62 14.33 5.60
N ARG A 105 10.57 13.49 5.63
CA ARG A 105 9.54 13.55 6.69
C ARG A 105 10.07 13.17 8.07
N LEU A 106 11.02 12.23 8.13
CA LEU A 106 11.70 11.88 9.38
C LEU A 106 12.54 13.05 9.87
N ASN A 107 13.28 13.72 8.99
CA ASN A 107 14.05 14.92 9.31
C ASN A 107 13.13 16.06 9.78
N ASP A 108 12.04 16.33 9.07
CA ASP A 108 11.05 17.35 9.45
C ASP A 108 10.43 17.05 10.83
N TRP A 109 10.14 15.79 11.13
CA TRP A 109 9.64 15.37 12.44
C TRP A 109 10.69 15.55 13.53
N VAL A 110 11.94 15.15 13.27
CA VAL A 110 13.07 15.34 14.20
C VAL A 110 13.32 16.83 14.45
N GLU A 111 13.28 17.68 13.43
CA GLU A 111 13.44 19.13 13.59
C GLU A 111 12.29 19.76 14.37
N ARG A 112 11.04 19.34 14.11
CA ARG A 112 9.88 19.80 14.88
C ARG A 112 9.91 19.33 16.34
N ASN A 113 10.45 18.15 16.62
CA ASN A 113 10.56 17.59 17.98
C ASN A 113 11.87 17.92 18.70
N LYS A 114 12.85 18.57 18.05
CA LYS A 114 14.07 19.07 18.72
C LYS A 114 13.80 20.17 19.77
N GLY A 115 12.57 20.70 19.86
CA GLY A 115 12.13 21.62 20.90
C GLY A 115 11.59 20.96 22.18
N SER A 116 11.36 19.64 22.19
CA SER A 116 10.92 18.87 23.35
C SER A 116 11.93 17.78 23.69
N LYS A 117 12.08 17.43 24.97
CA LYS A 117 13.13 16.58 25.59
C LYS A 117 13.39 15.17 24.99
N ASP A 118 12.79 14.78 23.86
CA ASP A 118 12.89 13.45 23.22
C ASP A 118 13.94 13.34 22.10
N GLY A 119 14.64 14.42 21.76
CA GLY A 119 15.62 14.44 20.66
C GLY A 119 16.86 13.54 20.85
N ASN A 120 17.09 12.99 22.04
CA ASN A 120 18.26 12.16 22.34
C ASN A 120 18.05 10.68 21.98
N ASP A 121 16.81 10.19 22.02
CA ASP A 121 16.49 8.79 21.70
C ASP A 121 16.38 8.57 20.19
N ALA A 122 15.92 9.58 19.44
CA ALA A 122 15.92 9.54 17.98
C ALA A 122 17.34 9.46 17.38
N LYS A 123 18.34 10.11 18.00
CA LYS A 123 19.74 10.04 17.55
C LYS A 123 20.34 8.63 17.69
N LYS A 124 19.99 7.90 18.77
CA LYS A 124 20.49 6.54 18.99
C LYS A 124 19.94 5.50 18.01
N LEU A 125 18.78 5.77 17.40
CA LEU A 125 18.18 4.89 16.40
C LEU A 125 18.77 5.11 15.00
N LEU A 126 19.32 6.29 14.73
CA LEU A 126 20.00 6.61 13.46
C LEU A 126 21.41 5.99 13.39
N ASP A 127 22.11 5.86 14.52
CA ASP A 127 23.46 5.24 14.58
C ASP A 127 23.45 3.70 14.43
N LYS A 128 22.27 3.08 14.36
CA LYS A 128 22.11 1.61 14.25
C LYS A 128 21.56 1.12 12.91
N LEU A 129 21.39 2.01 11.94
CA LEU A 129 21.03 1.70 10.55
C LEU A 129 22.23 1.93 9.62
#